data_AF-A0A4Q6B7X1-F1
#
_entry.id   AF-A0A4Q6B7X1-F1
#
_cell.length_a   1.000
_cell.length_b   1.000
_cell.length_c   1.000
_cell.angle_alpha   90.00
_cell.angle_beta   90.00
_cell.angle_gamma   90.00
#
_symmetry.space_group_name_H-M   'P 1'
#
loop_
_entity.id
_entity.type
_entity.pdbx_description
1 polymer ?
#
loop_
_entity_poly.entity_id
_entity_poly.type
_entity_poly.pdbx_seq_one_letter_code
_entity_poly.pdbx_strand_id
1 'polypeptide(L)'
;MNKNYATGDVIGVTGTGGFVGQTHDDRITLDSNYATGKVRATGDNVGGFAGCIGCGGNSLVASHIVKNSYARGNLEANSIAGGFAGAIARATVSTSYAIGKITVITAKREFNGFAFLRDGGTATNTFWDKQTSEMTSSAAGTGKTSLEMKTPATFSGAGFVTTTGFWSLKTGSYPRLNWEAGVTP
;
A
#
# COMPACT_ATOMS: atom_id res chain seq x y z
N MET A 1 -9.99 0.12 11.53
CA MET A 1 -10.66 1.03 10.58
C MET A 1 -11.15 0.22 9.40
N ASN A 2 -12.41 0.41 8.99
CA ASN A 2 -13.03 -0.34 7.90
C ASN A 2 -13.87 0.57 7.00
N LYS A 3 -13.70 0.49 5.68
CA LYS A 3 -14.41 1.30 4.67
C LYS A 3 -14.18 2.81 4.78
N ASN A 4 -12.92 3.22 4.86
CA ASN A 4 -12.53 4.63 4.97
C ASN A 4 -11.58 5.03 3.84
N TYR A 5 -11.46 6.34 3.63
CA TYR A 5 -10.55 6.89 2.64
C TYR A 5 -9.88 8.18 3.09
N ALA A 6 -8.71 8.44 2.52
CA ALA A 6 -7.99 9.70 2.65
C ALA A 6 -7.55 10.22 1.27
N THR A 7 -7.94 11.44 0.93
CA THR A 7 -7.65 12.05 -0.39
C THR A 7 -6.80 13.31 -0.30
N GLY A 8 -6.58 13.84 0.91
CA GLY A 8 -5.78 15.04 1.12
C GLY A 8 -4.29 14.76 1.04
N ASP A 9 -3.53 15.76 0.60
CA ASP A 9 -2.07 15.70 0.55
C ASP A 9 -1.47 15.71 1.96
N VAL A 10 -0.40 14.94 2.16
CA VAL A 10 0.29 14.79 3.44
C VAL A 10 1.74 15.23 3.29
N ILE A 11 2.18 16.13 4.18
CA ILE A 11 3.58 16.54 4.31
C ILE A 11 4.07 16.12 5.69
N GLY A 12 5.19 15.39 5.74
CA GLY A 12 5.76 14.90 7.00
C GLY A 12 7.27 14.80 6.96
N VAL A 13 7.84 14.18 8.00
CA VAL A 13 9.28 13.93 8.12
C VAL A 13 9.53 12.43 8.10
N THR A 14 9.26 11.71 9.19
CA THR A 14 9.48 10.27 9.33
C THR A 14 8.17 9.56 9.60
N GLY A 15 7.96 8.36 9.05
CA GLY A 15 6.73 7.60 9.28
C GLY A 15 5.52 8.28 8.66
N THR A 16 5.66 8.76 7.42
CA THR A 16 4.61 9.53 6.75
C THR A 16 3.83 8.61 5.82
N GLY A 17 2.52 8.52 6.04
CA GLY A 17 1.61 7.72 5.21
C GLY A 17 0.40 8.52 4.75
N GLY A 18 -0.11 8.22 3.56
CA GLY A 18 -1.30 8.90 3.02
C GLY A 18 -2.60 8.58 3.77
N PHE A 19 -2.68 7.42 4.43
CA PHE A 19 -3.81 7.04 5.29
C PHE A 19 -3.44 7.03 6.77
N VAL A 20 -2.31 6.40 7.14
CA VAL A 20 -1.83 6.27 8.52
C VAL A 20 -0.33 6.54 8.56
N GLY A 21 0.15 7.38 9.48
CA GLY A 21 1.58 7.61 9.66
C GLY A 21 2.31 6.33 10.09
N GLN A 22 2.06 5.89 11.32
CA GLN A 22 2.60 4.64 11.86
C GLN A 22 1.54 3.90 12.67
N THR A 23 1.53 2.58 12.58
CA THR A 23 0.81 1.75 13.56
C THR A 23 1.77 1.30 14.66
N HIS A 24 1.40 1.56 15.90
CA HIS A 24 2.13 1.19 17.12
C HIS A 24 1.27 0.29 18.02
N ASP A 25 1.95 -0.42 18.93
CA ASP A 25 1.38 -1.20 20.02
C ASP A 25 0.46 -2.39 19.62
N ASP A 26 -0.68 -2.54 20.30
CA ASP A 26 -1.58 -3.70 20.18
C ASP A 26 -2.09 -3.94 18.76
N ARG A 27 -2.76 -5.08 18.58
CA ARG A 27 -3.33 -5.53 17.31
C ARG A 27 -4.21 -4.45 16.66
N ILE A 28 -3.72 -3.87 15.56
CA ILE A 28 -4.47 -2.93 14.70
C ILE A 28 -4.96 -3.67 13.45
N THR A 29 -6.23 -3.45 13.09
CA THR A 29 -6.81 -3.97 11.85
C THR A 29 -7.28 -2.82 10.95
N LEU A 30 -6.73 -2.76 9.74
CA LEU A 30 -7.12 -1.86 8.65
C LEU A 30 -7.65 -2.70 7.49
N ASP A 31 -8.95 -2.64 7.24
CA ASP A 31 -9.61 -3.45 6.21
C ASP A 31 -10.36 -2.55 5.23
N SER A 32 -10.23 -2.79 3.93
CA SER A 32 -11.09 -2.12 2.94
C SER A 32 -10.95 -0.59 2.98
N ASN A 33 -9.73 -0.07 3.06
CA ASN A 33 -9.47 1.38 3.08
C ASN A 33 -8.59 1.81 1.89
N TYR A 34 -8.60 3.10 1.55
CA TYR A 34 -7.72 3.60 0.51
C TYR A 34 -7.17 5.01 0.73
N ALA A 35 -6.03 5.29 0.10
CA ALA A 35 -5.44 6.62 0.06
C ALA A 35 -5.11 7.06 -1.37
N THR A 36 -5.43 8.31 -1.70
CA THR A 36 -5.17 8.90 -3.03
C THR A 36 -4.40 10.21 -3.00
N GLY A 37 -4.27 10.85 -1.83
CA GLY A 37 -3.52 12.10 -1.68
C GLY A 37 -2.02 11.92 -1.87
N LYS A 38 -1.34 12.97 -2.34
CA LYS A 38 0.12 12.97 -2.51
C LYS A 38 0.81 12.94 -1.15
N VAL A 39 1.92 12.22 -1.02
CA VAL A 39 2.72 12.17 0.21
C VAL A 39 4.12 12.72 -0.06
N ARG A 40 4.54 13.70 0.73
CA ARG A 40 5.89 14.27 0.69
C ARG A 40 6.56 14.15 2.05
N ALA A 41 7.75 13.54 2.10
CA ALA A 41 8.48 13.39 3.35
C ALA A 41 10.00 13.37 3.16
N THR A 42 10.71 13.93 4.13
CA THR A 42 12.17 14.11 4.07
C THR A 42 12.96 13.05 4.85
N GLY A 43 12.31 12.25 5.68
CA GLY A 43 12.90 11.22 6.54
C GLY A 43 12.60 9.79 6.06
N ASP A 44 12.71 8.83 6.98
CA ASP A 44 12.51 7.40 6.70
C ASP A 44 11.03 6.99 6.76
N ASN A 45 10.71 5.87 6.09
CA ASN A 45 9.41 5.20 6.13
C ASN A 45 8.29 6.09 5.57
N VAL A 46 8.33 6.26 4.25
CA VAL A 46 7.31 6.99 3.48
C VAL A 46 6.47 6.00 2.69
N GLY A 47 5.14 6.05 2.79
CA GLY A 47 4.29 5.19 1.98
C GLY A 47 2.96 5.80 1.55
N GLY A 48 2.43 5.33 0.43
CA GLY A 48 1.18 5.86 -0.12
C GLY A 48 -0.04 5.55 0.74
N PHE A 49 -0.04 4.41 1.43
CA PHE A 49 -1.05 4.06 2.42
C PHE A 49 -0.53 4.31 3.84
N ALA A 50 0.62 3.73 4.19
CA ALA A 50 1.18 3.85 5.54
C ALA A 50 2.66 4.20 5.54
N GLY A 51 3.11 5.04 6.48
CA GLY A 51 4.54 5.27 6.67
C GLY A 51 5.21 3.98 7.17
N CYS A 52 4.70 3.43 8.26
CA CYS A 52 5.04 2.07 8.68
C CYS A 52 3.88 1.32 9.33
N ILE A 53 3.80 0.02 9.02
CA ILE A 53 2.86 -0.92 9.64
C ILE A 53 3.61 -1.81 10.63
N GLY A 54 3.31 -1.65 11.90
CA GLY A 54 3.82 -2.47 13.01
C GLY A 54 5.24 -2.13 13.45
N CYS A 55 5.66 -0.87 13.25
CA CYS A 55 6.98 -0.37 13.67
C CYS A 55 7.08 -0.08 15.17
N GLY A 56 5.95 -0.03 15.88
CA GLY A 56 5.89 0.24 17.32
C GLY A 56 5.76 -0.99 18.20
N GLY A 57 6.18 -0.87 19.45
CA GLY A 57 6.00 -1.92 20.47
C GLY A 57 7.19 -2.86 20.65
N ASN A 58 7.16 -3.57 21.80
CA ASN A 58 8.23 -4.47 22.25
C ASN A 58 7.95 -5.95 21.92
N SER A 59 6.72 -6.27 21.51
CA SER A 59 6.33 -7.61 21.09
C SER A 59 6.88 -7.90 19.71
N LEU A 60 7.40 -9.10 19.46
CA LEU A 60 7.86 -9.55 18.13
C LEU A 60 6.77 -10.31 17.35
N VAL A 61 5.55 -10.42 17.90
CA VAL A 61 4.47 -11.15 17.25
C VAL A 61 3.80 -10.27 16.20
N ALA A 62 3.72 -10.75 14.96
CA ALA A 62 2.97 -10.08 13.91
C ALA A 62 1.48 -10.03 14.26
N SER A 63 1.02 -8.89 14.77
CA SER A 63 -0.34 -8.71 15.30
C SER A 63 -1.17 -7.76 14.44
N HIS A 64 -0.55 -6.85 13.70
CA HIS A 64 -1.26 -5.90 12.85
C HIS A 64 -1.67 -6.53 11.52
N ILE A 65 -2.88 -6.22 11.09
CA ILE A 65 -3.47 -6.77 9.86
C ILE A 65 -3.91 -5.61 8.98
N VAL A 66 -3.39 -5.56 7.77
CA VAL A 66 -3.87 -4.67 6.72
C VAL A 66 -4.34 -5.52 5.55
N LYS A 67 -5.59 -5.34 5.12
CA LYS A 67 -6.13 -6.12 4.01
C LYS A 67 -7.10 -5.32 3.15
N ASN A 68 -7.31 -5.79 1.92
CA ASN A 68 -8.26 -5.20 0.97
C ASN A 68 -8.05 -3.69 0.79
N SER A 69 -6.82 -3.21 0.75
CA SER A 69 -6.56 -1.76 0.80
C SER A 69 -5.68 -1.33 -0.36
N TYR A 70 -5.73 -0.05 -0.73
CA TYR A 70 -4.89 0.43 -1.83
C TYR A 70 -4.39 1.85 -1.67
N ALA A 71 -3.29 2.15 -2.37
CA ALA A 71 -2.68 3.46 -2.47
C ALA A 71 -2.54 3.92 -3.93
N ARG A 72 -2.95 5.15 -4.23
CA ARG A 72 -2.81 5.78 -5.56
C ARG A 72 -2.03 7.10 -5.53
N GLY A 73 -1.78 7.63 -4.34
CA GLY A 73 -1.06 8.88 -4.15
C GLY A 73 0.39 8.82 -4.60
N ASN A 74 0.85 9.84 -5.30
CA ASN A 74 2.26 9.97 -5.67
C ASN A 74 3.11 10.25 -4.43
N LEU A 75 4.34 9.74 -4.43
CA LEU A 75 5.31 9.90 -3.35
C LEU A 75 6.46 10.79 -3.78
N GLU A 76 6.87 11.68 -2.89
CA GLU A 76 8.12 12.41 -2.93
C GLU A 76 8.89 12.08 -1.66
N ALA A 77 9.95 11.28 -1.79
CA ALA A 77 10.69 10.74 -0.64
C ALA A 77 12.21 10.86 -0.81
N ASN A 78 12.89 11.09 0.31
CA ASN A 78 14.35 11.25 0.36
C ASN A 78 15.09 9.97 0.82
N SER A 79 14.34 8.97 1.29
CA SER A 79 14.88 7.79 1.97
C SER A 79 13.97 6.57 1.75
N ILE A 80 13.88 5.65 2.71
CA ILE A 80 13.08 4.42 2.61
C ILE A 80 11.62 4.76 2.27
N ALA A 81 11.19 4.32 1.09
CA ALA A 81 9.82 4.50 0.64
C ALA A 81 9.25 3.24 -0.01
N GLY A 82 7.93 3.09 0.11
CA GLY A 82 7.18 2.03 -0.55
C GLY A 82 5.85 2.54 -1.09
N GLY A 83 5.49 2.16 -2.32
CA GLY A 83 4.26 2.62 -2.96
C GLY A 83 3.00 2.41 -2.10
N PHE A 84 2.94 1.32 -1.34
CA PHE A 84 1.90 1.05 -0.35
C PHE A 84 2.35 1.44 1.06
N ALA A 85 3.45 0.87 1.53
CA ALA A 85 3.97 1.14 2.88
C ALA A 85 5.47 1.37 2.87
N GLY A 86 5.96 2.35 3.63
CA GLY A 86 7.41 2.56 3.78
C GLY A 86 8.10 1.33 4.36
N ALA A 87 7.53 0.74 5.41
CA ALA A 87 7.94 -0.56 5.94
C ALA A 87 6.77 -1.37 6.50
N ILE A 88 6.87 -2.69 6.37
CA ILE A 88 6.02 -3.69 7.02
C ILE A 88 6.90 -4.45 8.00
N ALA A 89 6.65 -4.27 9.29
CA ALA A 89 7.39 -4.89 10.38
C ALA A 89 6.57 -6.03 11.00
N ARG A 90 5.92 -5.82 12.13
CA ARG A 90 5.16 -6.89 12.81
C ARG A 90 3.72 -6.99 12.31
N ALA A 91 3.57 -7.19 11.01
CA ALA A 91 2.27 -7.12 10.35
C ALA A 91 2.11 -8.09 9.17
N THR A 92 0.86 -8.44 8.91
CA THR A 92 0.44 -9.11 7.68
C THR A 92 -0.32 -8.13 6.80
N VAL A 93 0.16 -7.93 5.57
CA VAL A 93 -0.52 -7.16 4.54
C VAL A 93 -1.03 -8.10 3.45
N SER A 94 -2.31 -8.05 3.11
CA SER A 94 -2.86 -8.93 2.08
C SER A 94 -3.85 -8.28 1.14
N THR A 95 -3.97 -8.84 -0.07
CA THR A 95 -4.99 -8.44 -1.07
C THR A 95 -5.05 -6.92 -1.21
N SER A 96 -3.91 -6.31 -1.48
CA SER A 96 -3.72 -4.86 -1.45
C SER A 96 -2.79 -4.40 -2.56
N TYR A 97 -2.88 -3.16 -3.02
CA TYR A 97 -2.02 -2.71 -4.12
C TYR A 97 -1.61 -1.23 -4.06
N ALA A 98 -0.56 -0.89 -4.80
CA ALA A 98 -0.11 0.49 -4.98
C ALA A 98 0.16 0.84 -6.45
N ILE A 99 -0.16 2.07 -6.84
CA ILE A 99 0.08 2.57 -8.22
C ILE A 99 0.66 3.98 -8.29
N GLY A 100 0.89 4.66 -7.16
CA GLY A 100 1.41 6.03 -7.17
C GLY A 100 2.85 6.09 -7.69
N LYS A 101 3.19 7.17 -8.41
CA LYS A 101 4.57 7.44 -8.85
C LYS A 101 5.46 7.67 -7.64
N ILE A 102 6.67 7.08 -7.62
CA ILE A 102 7.66 7.29 -6.56
C ILE A 102 8.78 8.17 -7.10
N THR A 103 8.85 9.41 -6.62
CA THR A 103 9.92 10.37 -6.96
C THR A 103 10.98 10.36 -5.87
N VAL A 104 12.17 9.90 -6.25
CA VAL A 104 13.36 9.87 -5.38
C VAL A 104 14.05 11.22 -5.43
N ILE A 105 14.02 11.97 -4.33
CA ILE A 105 14.67 13.30 -4.27
C ILE A 105 16.16 13.16 -3.94
N THR A 106 16.53 12.21 -3.07
CA THR A 106 17.92 11.86 -2.80
C THR A 106 18.07 10.34 -2.75
N ALA A 107 19.04 9.78 -3.48
CA ALA A 107 19.25 8.34 -3.62
C ALA A 107 19.85 7.67 -2.37
N LYS A 108 19.51 8.14 -1.17
CA LYS A 108 20.21 7.74 0.05
C LYS A 108 19.88 6.31 0.50
N ARG A 109 18.79 5.68 0.01
CA ARG A 109 18.28 4.38 0.50
C ARG A 109 17.42 3.59 -0.51
N GLU A 110 16.77 2.55 0.00
CA GLU A 110 15.91 1.59 -0.70
C GLU A 110 14.52 2.15 -1.05
N PHE A 111 14.12 1.99 -2.30
CA PHE A 111 12.79 2.35 -2.81
C PHE A 111 12.09 1.09 -3.28
N ASN A 112 10.83 0.93 -2.89
CA ASN A 112 10.08 -0.29 -3.11
C ASN A 112 8.79 0.03 -3.87
N GLY A 113 8.50 -0.69 -4.95
CA GLY A 113 7.23 -0.55 -5.65
C GLY A 113 6.00 -0.77 -4.76
N PHE A 114 6.09 -1.65 -3.75
CA PHE A 114 5.04 -1.86 -2.75
C PHE A 114 5.50 -1.50 -1.34
N ALA A 115 6.47 -2.24 -0.77
CA ALA A 115 6.96 -2.00 0.60
C ALA A 115 8.30 -2.70 0.88
N PHE A 116 9.00 -2.20 1.92
CA PHE A 116 10.10 -2.91 2.57
C PHE A 116 9.58 -3.89 3.64
N LEU A 117 10.27 -5.02 3.86
CA LEU A 117 9.92 -6.02 4.88
C LEU A 117 11.00 -6.09 5.96
N ARG A 118 10.60 -6.14 7.23
CA ARG A 118 11.48 -6.39 8.37
C ARG A 118 10.72 -7.05 9.52
N ASP A 119 11.42 -7.47 10.57
CA ASP A 119 10.83 -7.93 11.83
C ASP A 119 9.68 -8.95 11.68
N GLY A 120 9.78 -9.86 10.70
CA GLY A 120 8.77 -10.89 10.43
C GLY A 120 7.56 -10.42 9.61
N GLY A 121 7.63 -9.24 8.99
CA GLY A 121 6.56 -8.68 8.16
C GLY A 121 6.30 -9.51 6.92
N THR A 122 5.02 -9.61 6.56
CA THR A 122 4.58 -10.42 5.43
C THR A 122 3.65 -9.64 4.53
N ALA A 123 3.76 -9.92 3.23
CA ALA A 123 2.87 -9.39 2.21
C ALA A 123 2.44 -10.52 1.28
N THR A 124 1.13 -10.75 1.13
CA THR A 124 0.58 -11.87 0.34
C THR A 124 -0.53 -11.39 -0.57
N ASN A 125 -0.54 -11.82 -1.84
CA ASN A 125 -1.50 -11.33 -2.84
C ASN A 125 -1.50 -9.79 -2.93
N THR A 126 -0.32 -9.20 -2.87
CA THR A 126 -0.13 -7.75 -2.95
C THR A 126 0.55 -7.40 -4.26
N PHE A 127 0.15 -6.27 -4.84
CA PHE A 127 0.56 -5.90 -6.19
C PHE A 127 1.01 -4.46 -6.27
N TRP A 128 1.85 -4.16 -7.25
CA TRP A 128 2.22 -2.79 -7.56
C TRP A 128 2.42 -2.61 -9.05
N ASP A 129 2.11 -1.43 -9.55
CA ASP A 129 2.23 -1.12 -10.97
C ASP A 129 3.63 -0.58 -11.30
N LYS A 130 4.41 -1.36 -12.06
CA LYS A 130 5.79 -1.04 -12.45
C LYS A 130 5.90 0.24 -13.27
N GLN A 131 4.90 0.51 -14.11
CA GLN A 131 4.97 1.61 -15.06
C GLN A 131 4.56 2.92 -14.40
N THR A 132 3.50 2.91 -13.58
CA THR A 132 3.07 4.14 -12.90
C THR A 132 3.94 4.49 -11.70
N SER A 133 4.47 3.48 -10.99
CA SER A 133 5.42 3.73 -9.89
C SER A 133 6.81 4.14 -10.37
N GLU A 134 7.16 3.83 -11.63
CA GLU A 134 8.51 3.93 -12.19
C GLU A 134 9.56 3.08 -11.46
N MET A 135 9.12 2.10 -10.67
CA MET A 135 10.02 1.18 -9.95
C MET A 135 10.24 -0.12 -10.72
N THR A 136 11.42 -0.72 -10.52
CA THR A 136 11.79 -2.02 -11.11
C THR A 136 11.83 -3.15 -10.10
N SER A 137 11.85 -2.84 -8.80
CA SER A 137 11.92 -3.81 -7.71
C SER A 137 11.10 -3.39 -6.48
N SER A 138 10.90 -4.35 -5.58
CA SER A 138 10.25 -4.18 -4.28
C SER A 138 10.57 -5.40 -3.43
N ALA A 139 10.84 -5.22 -2.14
CA ALA A 139 11.03 -6.35 -1.21
C ALA A 139 9.73 -7.14 -0.97
N ALA A 140 8.59 -6.45 -1.00
CA ALA A 140 7.26 -7.05 -0.92
C ALA A 140 6.44 -6.85 -2.20
N GLY A 141 5.43 -7.70 -2.39
CA GLY A 141 4.44 -7.56 -3.45
C GLY A 141 4.96 -7.87 -4.85
N THR A 142 4.05 -8.25 -5.74
CA THR A 142 4.35 -8.64 -7.11
C THR A 142 4.20 -7.46 -8.06
N GLY A 143 5.29 -7.10 -8.75
CA GLY A 143 5.28 -6.05 -9.75
C GLY A 143 4.57 -6.49 -11.03
N LYS A 144 3.57 -5.72 -11.44
CA LYS A 144 2.74 -5.96 -12.63
C LYS A 144 2.81 -4.75 -13.56
N THR A 145 2.61 -4.99 -14.85
CA THR A 145 2.39 -3.90 -15.80
C THR A 145 1.03 -3.24 -15.56
N SER A 146 0.83 -2.02 -16.04
CA SER A 146 -0.47 -1.35 -15.98
C SER A 146 -1.55 -2.12 -16.72
N LEU A 147 -1.20 -2.83 -17.80
CA LEU A 147 -2.14 -3.68 -18.52
C LEU A 147 -2.58 -4.87 -17.65
N GLU A 148 -1.64 -5.58 -17.02
CA GLU A 148 -1.96 -6.66 -16.09
C GLU A 148 -2.77 -6.15 -14.89
N MET A 149 -2.39 -5.02 -14.30
CA MET A 149 -3.12 -4.40 -13.18
C MET A 149 -4.56 -3.97 -13.53
N LYS A 150 -4.87 -3.82 -14.82
CA LYS A 150 -6.21 -3.48 -15.35
C LYS A 150 -6.93 -4.69 -15.96
N THR A 151 -6.34 -5.88 -15.85
CA THR A 151 -6.88 -7.13 -16.38
C THR A 151 -7.41 -7.99 -15.24
N PRO A 152 -8.73 -8.24 -15.13
CA PRO A 152 -9.31 -9.00 -14.01
C PRO A 152 -8.67 -10.37 -13.79
N ALA A 153 -8.29 -11.07 -14.87
CA ALA A 153 -7.66 -12.39 -14.80
C ALA A 153 -6.34 -12.38 -14.00
N THR A 154 -5.63 -11.25 -13.92
CA THR A 154 -4.39 -11.11 -13.12
C THR A 154 -4.64 -11.34 -11.63
N PHE A 155 -5.87 -11.11 -11.15
CA PHE A 155 -6.20 -11.23 -9.74
C PHE A 155 -6.96 -12.51 -9.38
N SER A 156 -7.10 -13.45 -10.34
CA SER A 156 -7.70 -14.76 -10.09
C SER A 156 -6.90 -15.51 -9.01
N GLY A 157 -7.60 -16.05 -8.00
CA GLY A 157 -6.98 -16.73 -6.87
C GLY A 157 -6.26 -15.82 -5.85
N ALA A 158 -6.15 -14.50 -6.10
CA ALA A 158 -5.45 -13.55 -5.24
C ALA A 158 -6.35 -12.89 -4.17
N GLY A 159 -7.60 -13.33 -4.03
CA GLY A 159 -8.53 -12.77 -3.05
C GLY A 159 -9.23 -11.48 -3.47
N PHE A 160 -8.94 -10.93 -4.65
CA PHE A 160 -9.71 -9.84 -5.27
C PHE A 160 -11.00 -10.40 -5.87
N VAL A 161 -11.86 -10.92 -5.00
CA VAL A 161 -13.05 -11.66 -5.38
C VAL A 161 -14.23 -10.69 -5.49
N THR A 162 -14.93 -10.73 -6.62
CA THR A 162 -16.13 -9.92 -6.86
C THR A 162 -17.37 -10.52 -6.18
N THR A 163 -17.43 -11.84 -6.02
CA THR A 163 -18.57 -12.57 -5.46
C THR A 163 -18.72 -12.43 -3.93
N THR A 164 -17.65 -12.15 -3.19
CA THR A 164 -17.67 -11.94 -1.73
C THR A 164 -17.74 -10.45 -1.34
N GLY A 165 -17.69 -9.53 -2.31
CA GLY A 165 -18.18 -8.16 -2.13
C GLY A 165 -17.17 -7.10 -1.69
N PHE A 166 -15.86 -7.36 -1.73
CA PHE A 166 -14.86 -6.30 -1.40
C PHE A 166 -14.38 -5.54 -2.64
N TRP A 167 -14.17 -6.24 -3.76
CA TRP A 167 -13.52 -5.69 -4.94
C TRP A 167 -14.42 -5.73 -6.17
N SER A 168 -14.33 -4.68 -6.99
CA SER A 168 -14.96 -4.56 -8.30
C SER A 168 -13.84 -4.57 -9.33
N LEU A 169 -13.86 -5.57 -10.20
CA LEU A 169 -12.88 -5.74 -11.27
C LEU A 169 -13.55 -5.44 -12.61
N LYS A 170 -13.06 -4.40 -13.29
CA LYS A 170 -13.52 -4.02 -14.63
C LYS A 170 -12.32 -3.97 -15.56
N THR A 171 -12.40 -4.68 -16.68
CA THR A 171 -11.37 -4.65 -17.72
C THR A 171 -11.06 -3.20 -18.14
N GLY A 172 -9.76 -2.86 -18.17
CA GLY A 172 -9.29 -1.52 -18.49
C GLY A 172 -9.25 -0.55 -17.30
N SER A 173 -9.68 -0.98 -16.11
CA SER A 173 -9.63 -0.20 -14.86
C SER A 173 -8.87 -0.93 -13.77
N TYR A 174 -8.20 -0.19 -12.89
CA TYR A 174 -7.63 -0.77 -11.66
C TYR A 174 -8.75 -1.29 -10.75
N PRO A 175 -8.50 -2.32 -9.92
CA PRO A 175 -9.47 -2.80 -8.93
C PRO A 175 -9.96 -1.65 -8.05
N ARG A 176 -11.26 -1.61 -7.77
CA ARG A 176 -11.86 -0.63 -6.84
C ARG A 176 -12.57 -1.35 -5.72
N LEU A 177 -12.69 -0.71 -4.55
CA LEU A 177 -13.48 -1.26 -3.46
C LEU A 177 -14.97 -1.07 -3.73
N ASN A 178 -15.79 -2.09 -3.49
CA ASN A 178 -17.22 -2.09 -3.85
C ASN A 178 -18.06 -1.04 -3.12
N TRP A 179 -17.58 -0.56 -1.98
CA TRP A 179 -18.26 0.47 -1.20
C TRP A 179 -17.96 1.90 -1.69
N GLU A 180 -17.02 2.07 -2.63
CA GLU A 180 -16.71 3.38 -3.21
C GLU A 180 -17.90 3.94 -3.99
N ALA A 181 -18.08 5.26 -3.91
CA ALA A 181 -19.06 5.95 -4.74
C ALA A 181 -18.80 5.70 -6.23
N GLY A 182 -19.87 5.43 -6.99
CA GLY A 182 -19.81 5.17 -8.43
C GLY A 182 -19.15 3.84 -8.81
N VAL A 183 -19.07 2.88 -7.89
CA VAL A 183 -18.81 1.47 -8.22
C VAL A 183 -20.16 0.75 -8.30
N THR A 184 -20.47 0.19 -9.47
CA THR A 184 -21.59 -0.75 -9.62
C THR A 184 -21.05 -2.18 -9.49
N PRO A 185 -21.68 -3.05 -8.66
CA PRO A 185 -21.28 -4.45 -8.51
C PRO A 185 -21.22 -5.23 -9.82
#